data_AF-F9QC24-F1
#
_entry.id   AF-F9QC24-F1
#
_cell.length_a   1.000
_cell.length_b   1.000
_cell.length_c   1.000
_cell.angle_alpha   90.00
_cell.angle_beta   90.00
_cell.angle_gamma   90.00
#
_symmetry.space_group_name_H-M   'P 1'
#
loop_
_entity.id
_entity.type
_entity.pdbx_description
1 polymer ?
#
loop_
_entity_poly.entity_id
_entity_poly.type
_entity_poly.pdbx_seq_one_letter_code
_entity_poly.pdbx_strand_id
1 'polypeptide(L)'
;MKPLRFSTLSLCCLTAIMSQSVFAEESKPLLQEGKTTLYQRVLSTPSCELLAKTDAKSGQKIPAFSRYYVYKRENVANKELLQVGPDSFGKTVGWLDASCAVPWNMQMTMVFTNPSDRGSLLFFKDKATLEGIINDNSPAKAVEPIRAELSQKKAVKKC
;
A
#
# COMPACT_ATOMS: atom_id res chain seq x y z
N MET A 1 49.06 -50.84 -54.08
CA MET A 1 49.95 -50.69 -52.90
C MET A 1 49.49 -49.48 -52.09
N LYS A 2 49.46 -49.63 -50.75
CA LYS A 2 48.92 -48.78 -49.66
C LYS A 2 49.24 -47.25 -49.74
N PRO A 3 48.63 -46.34 -48.90
CA PRO A 3 47.72 -46.57 -47.77
C PRO A 3 46.48 -45.64 -47.62
N LEU A 4 45.50 -46.20 -46.91
CA LEU A 4 44.50 -45.55 -46.06
C LEU A 4 45.15 -44.73 -44.94
N ARG A 5 44.80 -43.44 -44.74
CA ARG A 5 45.04 -42.73 -43.46
C ARG A 5 43.94 -41.69 -43.14
N PHE A 6 43.11 -42.10 -42.18
CA PHE A 6 42.50 -41.33 -41.08
C PHE A 6 42.12 -39.86 -41.32
N SER A 7 40.85 -39.67 -41.67
CA SER A 7 40.13 -38.41 -41.47
C SER A 7 40.10 -38.07 -39.98
N THR A 8 40.64 -36.90 -39.64
CA THR A 8 40.66 -36.32 -38.30
C THR A 8 39.25 -35.96 -37.87
N LEU A 9 38.54 -36.90 -37.23
CA LEU A 9 37.36 -36.63 -36.44
C LEU A 9 37.81 -36.18 -35.05
N SER A 10 38.17 -34.90 -34.91
CA SER A 10 38.46 -34.31 -33.61
C SER A 10 37.95 -32.87 -33.57
N LEU A 11 37.15 -32.61 -32.53
CA LEU A 11 36.87 -31.30 -31.96
C LEU A 11 35.80 -30.44 -32.64
N CYS A 12 34.58 -30.98 -32.80
CA CYS A 12 33.39 -30.12 -32.70
C CYS A 12 33.14 -29.84 -31.22
N CYS A 13 33.64 -28.68 -30.77
CA CYS A 13 33.40 -28.07 -29.49
C CYS A 13 31.95 -28.27 -29.01
N LEU A 14 31.83 -28.73 -27.77
CA LEU A 14 30.73 -28.41 -26.86
C LEU A 14 30.43 -26.91 -26.96
N THR A 15 29.47 -26.51 -27.79
CA THR A 15 28.79 -25.23 -27.62
C THR A 15 27.89 -25.38 -26.43
N ALA A 16 28.46 -25.11 -25.25
CA ALA A 16 27.76 -25.00 -24.00
C ALA A 16 26.54 -24.09 -24.20
N ILE A 17 25.38 -24.67 -23.95
CA ILE A 17 24.10 -23.97 -23.80
C ILE A 17 24.26 -23.04 -22.60
N MET A 18 24.79 -21.84 -22.84
CA MET A 18 24.71 -20.74 -21.90
C MET A 18 23.32 -20.12 -22.07
N SER A 19 22.31 -20.85 -21.57
CA SER A 19 21.02 -20.26 -21.25
C SER A 19 21.31 -19.19 -20.21
N GLN A 20 21.40 -17.94 -20.66
CA GLN A 20 21.29 -16.80 -19.76
C GLN A 20 19.87 -16.86 -19.20
N SER A 21 19.72 -17.46 -18.03
CA SER A 21 18.58 -17.20 -17.17
C SER A 21 18.65 -15.72 -16.83
N VAL A 22 18.01 -14.90 -17.67
CA VAL A 22 17.59 -13.56 -17.29
C VAL A 22 16.58 -13.79 -16.17
N PHE A 23 17.07 -13.84 -14.94
CA PHE A 23 16.24 -13.57 -13.79
C PHE A 23 15.74 -12.15 -14.03
N ALA A 24 14.50 -12.04 -14.50
CA ALA A 24 13.79 -10.77 -14.53
C ALA A 24 13.81 -10.26 -13.10
N GLU A 25 14.64 -9.24 -12.85
CA GLU A 25 14.67 -8.55 -11.59
C GLU A 25 13.24 -8.04 -11.36
N GLU A 26 12.57 -8.63 -10.37
CA GLU A 26 11.22 -8.21 -10.00
C GLU A 26 11.29 -6.72 -9.68
N SER A 27 10.67 -5.89 -10.53
CA SER A 27 10.76 -4.45 -10.39
C SER A 27 10.22 -4.08 -9.01
N LYS A 28 11.07 -3.49 -8.16
CA LYS A 28 10.69 -3.05 -6.83
C LYS A 28 10.53 -1.54 -6.81
N PRO A 29 9.61 -0.99 -6.00
CA PRO A 29 9.57 0.44 -5.78
C PRO A 29 10.88 0.98 -5.18
N LEU A 30 11.15 2.26 -5.41
CA LEU A 30 12.28 2.96 -4.80
C LEU A 30 12.14 2.98 -3.28
N LEU A 31 13.27 2.80 -2.57
CA LEU A 31 13.32 2.99 -1.13
C LEU A 31 13.23 4.48 -0.78
N GLN A 32 12.59 4.79 0.35
CA GLN A 32 12.63 6.12 0.93
C GLN A 32 14.07 6.47 1.33
N GLU A 33 14.40 7.75 1.25
CA GLU A 33 15.71 8.24 1.66
C GLU A 33 15.98 7.86 3.12
N GLY A 34 17.16 7.27 3.35
CA GLY A 34 17.58 6.80 4.67
C GLY A 34 16.81 5.59 5.21
N LYS A 35 15.99 4.90 4.40
CA LYS A 35 15.27 3.68 4.80
C LYS A 35 15.75 2.46 4.03
N THR A 36 15.74 1.30 4.69
CA THR A 36 16.19 0.01 4.12
C THR A 36 15.03 -0.88 3.68
N THR A 37 13.84 -0.73 4.28
CA THR A 37 12.67 -1.59 4.03
C THR A 37 11.43 -0.83 3.59
N LEU A 38 11.45 0.51 3.67
CA LEU A 38 10.27 1.32 3.38
C LEU A 38 10.35 1.91 1.98
N TYR A 39 9.35 1.58 1.16
CA TYR A 39 9.20 2.09 -0.19
C TYR A 39 8.58 3.48 -0.25
N GLN A 40 9.01 4.26 -1.23
CA GLN A 40 8.45 5.55 -1.59
C GLN A 40 7.01 5.41 -2.05
N ARG A 41 6.18 6.30 -1.52
CA ARG A 41 4.78 6.42 -1.87
C ARG A 41 4.45 7.87 -2.13
N VAL A 42 3.46 8.11 -2.99
CA VAL A 42 2.89 9.44 -3.25
C VAL A 42 1.37 9.38 -3.22
N LEU A 43 0.75 10.51 -2.90
CA LEU A 43 -0.67 10.73 -3.09
C LEU A 43 -0.91 11.66 -4.28
N SER A 44 -1.90 11.32 -5.11
CA SER A 44 -2.37 12.21 -6.18
C SER A 44 -3.15 13.40 -5.60
N THR A 45 -3.03 14.56 -6.25
CA THR A 45 -3.91 15.71 -6.05
C THR A 45 -4.95 15.79 -7.17
N PRO A 46 -5.99 16.65 -7.05
CA PRO A 46 -7.01 16.82 -8.11
C PRO A 46 -6.44 17.27 -9.47
N SER A 47 -5.27 17.90 -9.50
CA SER A 47 -4.62 18.34 -10.75
C SER A 47 -3.86 17.22 -11.46
N CYS A 48 -3.63 16.07 -10.83
CA CYS A 48 -2.87 15.00 -11.44
C CYS A 48 -3.57 14.34 -12.63
N GLU A 49 -2.77 13.91 -13.59
CA GLU A 49 -3.15 13.06 -14.71
C GLU A 49 -2.17 11.90 -14.80
N LEU A 50 -2.70 10.70 -15.07
CA LEU A 50 -1.91 9.50 -15.30
C LEU A 50 -1.50 9.41 -16.77
N LEU A 51 -0.21 9.64 -17.03
CA LEU A 51 0.38 9.57 -18.35
C LEU A 51 0.75 8.12 -18.70
N ALA A 52 0.45 7.67 -19.91
CA ALA A 52 0.84 6.33 -20.36
C ALA A 52 2.35 6.20 -20.60
N LYS A 53 3.01 7.31 -20.98
CA LYS A 53 4.44 7.42 -21.29
C LYS A 53 4.97 8.77 -20.84
N THR A 54 6.29 8.90 -20.76
CA THR A 54 6.96 10.14 -20.31
C THR A 54 6.84 11.31 -21.29
N ASP A 55 6.57 11.04 -22.56
CA ASP A 55 6.40 12.03 -23.63
C ASP A 55 4.91 12.38 -23.90
N ALA A 56 3.98 11.77 -23.17
CA ALA A 56 2.56 12.03 -23.34
C ALA A 56 2.20 13.46 -22.92
N LYS A 57 1.46 14.17 -23.77
CA LYS A 57 1.04 15.57 -23.52
C LYS A 57 -0.10 15.69 -22.51
N SER A 58 -0.90 14.64 -22.36
CA SER A 58 -2.06 14.57 -21.46
C SER A 58 -2.26 13.14 -20.98
N GLY A 59 -2.92 13.00 -19.83
CA GLY A 59 -3.18 11.70 -19.22
C GLY A 59 -4.63 11.48 -18.83
N GLN A 60 -4.89 10.31 -18.27
CA GLN A 60 -6.19 9.99 -17.69
C GLN A 60 -6.36 10.70 -16.34
N LYS A 61 -7.52 11.32 -16.11
CA LYS A 61 -7.87 11.86 -14.78
C LYS A 61 -7.98 10.72 -13.76
N ILE A 62 -7.37 10.92 -12.60
CA ILE A 62 -7.37 9.96 -11.49
C ILE A 62 -8.05 10.57 -10.26
N PRO A 63 -8.62 9.75 -9.36
CA PRO A 63 -9.15 10.25 -8.11
C PRO A 63 -8.05 10.92 -7.29
N ALA A 64 -8.39 12.02 -6.61
CA ALA A 64 -7.51 12.64 -5.63
C ALA A 64 -7.30 11.72 -4.42
N PHE A 65 -6.18 11.89 -3.71
CA PHE A 65 -5.76 11.06 -2.58
C PHE A 65 -5.58 9.57 -2.91
N SER A 66 -5.37 9.23 -4.18
CA SER A 66 -4.97 7.88 -4.57
C SER A 66 -3.52 7.65 -4.21
N ARG A 67 -3.25 6.55 -3.50
CA ARG A 67 -1.90 6.14 -3.10
C ARG A 67 -1.23 5.35 -4.21
N TYR A 68 -0.01 5.72 -4.54
CA TYR A 68 0.86 4.97 -5.45
C TYR A 68 2.23 4.71 -4.85
N TYR A 69 2.83 3.60 -5.24
CA TYR A 69 4.25 3.30 -5.05
C TYR A 69 5.05 3.90 -6.21
N VAL A 70 6.22 4.46 -5.92
CA VAL A 70 7.12 5.05 -6.92
C VAL A 70 8.18 4.04 -7.32
N TYR A 71 8.20 3.66 -8.59
CA TYR A 71 9.14 2.70 -9.17
C TYR A 71 10.36 3.37 -9.80
N LYS A 72 10.17 4.56 -10.36
CA LYS A 72 11.25 5.31 -11.01
C LYS A 72 10.97 6.81 -10.94
N ARG A 73 12.03 7.60 -10.88
CA ARG A 73 12.03 9.06 -11.05
C ARG A 73 12.83 9.38 -12.30
N GLU A 74 12.30 10.21 -13.18
CA GLU A 74 12.97 10.57 -14.44
C GLU A 74 12.74 12.04 -14.76
N ASN A 75 13.81 12.76 -15.08
CA ASN A 75 13.72 14.15 -15.51
C ASN A 75 13.54 14.20 -17.03
N VAL A 76 12.36 14.64 -17.48
CA VAL A 76 12.00 14.76 -18.90
C VAL A 76 11.48 16.17 -19.15
N ALA A 77 12.06 16.88 -20.12
CA ALA A 77 11.66 18.24 -20.50
C ALA A 77 11.51 19.22 -19.30
N ASN A 78 12.51 19.22 -18.40
CA ASN A 78 12.54 20.02 -17.16
C ASN A 78 11.42 19.71 -16.15
N LYS A 79 10.80 18.54 -16.24
CA LYS A 79 9.84 18.03 -15.25
C LYS A 79 10.34 16.71 -14.69
N GLU A 80 10.18 16.53 -13.38
CA GLU A 80 10.38 15.23 -12.76
C GLU A 80 9.09 14.40 -12.93
N LEU A 81 9.20 13.24 -13.54
CA LEU A 81 8.12 12.27 -13.70
C LEU A 81 8.36 11.06 -12.79
N LEU A 82 7.27 10.56 -12.23
CA LEU A 82 7.23 9.43 -11.32
C LEU A 82 6.56 8.24 -12.01
N GLN A 83 7.28 7.15 -12.25
CA GLN A 83 6.66 5.90 -12.66
C GLN A 83 5.97 5.30 -11.44
N VAL A 84 4.67 5.03 -11.56
CA VAL A 84 3.83 4.66 -10.43
C VAL A 84 3.14 3.30 -10.59
N GLY A 85 2.90 2.63 -9.47
CA GLY A 85 2.14 1.38 -9.38
C GLY A 85 1.22 1.35 -8.15
N PRO A 86 0.17 0.53 -8.14
CA PRO A 86 -0.78 0.46 -7.02
C PRO A 86 -0.20 -0.25 -5.78
N ASP A 87 0.80 -1.11 -5.98
CA ASP A 87 1.41 -1.97 -4.98
C ASP A 87 2.94 -2.08 -5.18
N SER A 88 3.59 -2.93 -4.37
CA SER A 88 5.02 -3.21 -4.43
C SER A 88 5.39 -4.52 -5.16
N PHE A 89 4.46 -5.13 -5.90
CA PHE A 89 4.64 -6.42 -6.58
C PHE A 89 5.10 -6.29 -8.05
N GLY A 90 5.62 -5.12 -8.44
CA GLY A 90 6.19 -4.90 -9.77
C GLY A 90 5.24 -4.38 -10.84
N LYS A 91 3.93 -4.23 -10.54
CA LYS A 91 2.99 -3.68 -11.51
C LYS A 91 3.05 -2.16 -11.54
N THR A 92 3.44 -1.60 -12.69
CA THR A 92 3.33 -0.16 -12.96
C THR A 92 2.08 0.14 -13.81
N VAL A 93 1.51 1.34 -13.64
CA VAL A 93 0.26 1.77 -14.32
C VAL A 93 0.44 3.03 -15.16
N GLY A 94 1.56 3.73 -15.01
CA GLY A 94 1.86 4.93 -15.80
C GLY A 94 2.81 5.87 -15.06
N TRP A 95 2.75 7.13 -15.46
CA TRP A 95 3.59 8.20 -14.96
C TRP A 95 2.77 9.36 -14.40
N LEU A 96 3.23 9.95 -13.32
CA LEU A 96 2.69 11.19 -12.75
C LEU A 96 3.74 12.29 -12.83
N ASP A 97 3.30 13.53 -13.04
CA ASP A 97 4.15 14.70 -12.79
C ASP A 97 4.41 14.81 -11.27
N ALA A 98 5.68 14.85 -10.86
CA ALA A 98 6.04 14.93 -9.45
C ALA A 98 5.47 16.21 -8.80
N SER A 99 5.32 17.29 -9.55
CA SER A 99 4.77 18.56 -9.05
C SER A 99 3.28 18.47 -8.67
N CYS A 100 2.54 17.51 -9.23
CA CYS A 100 1.14 17.28 -8.89
C CYS A 100 0.98 16.31 -7.70
N ALA A 101 2.01 15.57 -7.32
CA ALA A 101 1.91 14.50 -6.32
C ALA A 101 2.60 14.88 -5.01
N VAL A 102 2.03 14.45 -3.88
CA VAL A 102 2.59 14.72 -2.55
C VAL A 102 3.26 13.46 -1.99
N PRO A 103 4.53 13.51 -1.55
CA PRO A 103 5.17 12.38 -0.88
C PRO A 103 4.39 11.89 0.34
N TRP A 104 4.09 10.59 0.38
CA TRP A 104 3.34 9.93 1.46
C TRP A 104 4.26 9.09 2.34
N ASN A 105 4.96 9.77 3.24
CA ASN A 105 5.97 9.14 4.09
C ASN A 105 5.44 8.58 5.40
N MET A 106 4.15 8.73 5.69
CA MET A 106 3.58 8.23 6.94
C MET A 106 3.35 6.71 6.91
N GLN A 107 3.51 6.10 8.08
CA GLN A 107 3.15 4.73 8.38
C GLN A 107 2.15 4.79 9.54
N MET A 108 0.94 4.25 9.35
CA MET A 108 0.02 4.10 10.49
C MET A 108 0.49 2.93 11.33
N THR A 109 0.71 3.16 12.62
CA THR A 109 0.93 2.11 13.60
C THR A 109 -0.35 1.97 14.41
N MET A 110 -0.97 0.80 14.36
CA MET A 110 -2.08 0.48 15.25
C MET A 110 -1.52 0.31 16.66
N VAL A 111 -1.92 1.19 17.58
CA VAL A 111 -1.60 1.06 19.00
C VAL A 111 -2.87 0.62 19.71
N PHE A 112 -2.83 -0.54 20.35
CA PHE A 112 -3.88 -0.93 21.27
C PHE A 112 -3.81 0.00 22.48
N THR A 113 -4.80 0.88 22.59
CA THR A 113 -4.91 1.79 23.73
C THR A 113 -5.27 0.96 24.96
N ASN A 114 -4.40 0.98 25.98
CA ASN A 114 -4.69 0.41 27.29
C ASN A 114 -6.05 0.93 27.78
N PRO A 115 -7.02 0.08 28.17
CA PRO A 115 -8.36 0.50 28.56
C PRO A 115 -8.44 1.36 29.84
N SER A 116 -7.32 1.75 30.46
CA SER A 116 -7.30 2.61 31.63
C SER A 116 -8.24 3.81 31.45
N ASP A 117 -9.21 3.88 32.36
CA ASP A 117 -10.28 4.89 32.48
C ASP A 117 -11.47 4.78 31.51
N ARG A 118 -11.54 3.76 30.65
CA ARG A 118 -12.77 3.47 29.87
C ARG A 118 -13.62 2.41 30.58
N GLY A 119 -14.84 2.79 30.96
CA GLY A 119 -15.85 1.82 31.42
C GLY A 119 -16.23 0.82 30.33
N SER A 120 -16.76 -0.34 30.73
CA SER A 120 -17.21 -1.37 29.80
C SER A 120 -18.16 -0.82 28.73
N LEU A 121 -17.99 -1.29 27.49
CA LEU A 121 -18.87 -0.96 26.38
C LEU A 121 -20.27 -1.54 26.65
N LEU A 122 -21.31 -0.71 26.47
CA LEU A 122 -22.70 -1.10 26.66
C LEU A 122 -23.36 -1.30 25.29
N PHE A 123 -24.06 -2.42 25.12
CA PHE A 123 -24.92 -2.66 23.98
C PHE A 123 -26.37 -2.50 24.42
N PHE A 124 -27.14 -1.72 23.67
CA PHE A 124 -28.57 -1.52 23.88
C PHE A 124 -29.33 -2.22 22.77
N LYS A 125 -30.51 -2.75 23.10
CA LYS A 125 -31.30 -3.53 22.14
C LYS A 125 -31.82 -2.67 20.99
N ASP A 126 -32.18 -1.43 21.27
CA ASP A 126 -32.78 -0.54 20.30
C ASP A 126 -32.18 0.88 20.34
N LYS A 127 -32.34 1.56 19.21
CA LYS A 127 -31.83 2.92 18.99
C LYS A 127 -32.51 3.95 19.89
N ALA A 128 -33.81 3.81 20.18
CA ALA A 128 -34.54 4.80 20.96
C ALA A 128 -34.07 4.83 22.42
N THR A 129 -33.77 3.67 23.00
CA THR A 129 -33.16 3.55 24.34
C THR A 129 -31.78 4.23 24.38
N LEU A 130 -30.94 4.00 23.37
CA LEU A 130 -29.64 4.66 23.26
C LEU A 130 -29.77 6.18 23.11
N GLU A 131 -30.66 6.64 22.23
CA GLU A 131 -30.90 8.07 22.01
C GLU A 131 -31.46 8.76 23.24
N GLY A 132 -32.34 8.11 23.99
CA GLY A 132 -32.84 8.62 25.26
C GLY A 132 -31.72 8.85 26.28
N ILE A 133 -30.75 7.93 26.35
CA ILE A 133 -29.60 8.06 27.25
C ILE A 133 -28.62 9.14 26.77
N ILE A 134 -28.28 9.16 25.48
CA ILE A 134 -27.30 10.12 24.92
C ILE A 134 -27.84 11.56 25.00
N ASN A 135 -29.14 11.75 24.82
CA ASN A 135 -29.76 13.07 24.84
C ASN A 135 -30.24 13.50 26.24
N ASP A 136 -30.00 12.69 27.28
CA ASP A 136 -30.27 13.09 28.67
C ASP A 136 -29.34 14.24 29.10
N ASN A 137 -29.78 15.06 30.05
CA ASN A 137 -28.94 16.14 30.60
C ASN A 137 -27.72 15.62 31.38
N SER A 138 -27.72 14.33 31.75
CA SER A 138 -26.63 13.67 32.47
C SER A 138 -26.49 12.18 32.07
N PRO A 139 -26.05 11.88 30.83
CA PRO A 139 -25.95 10.51 30.30
C PRO A 139 -25.08 9.57 31.15
N ALA A 140 -24.03 10.11 31.78
CA ALA A 140 -23.13 9.35 32.65
C ALA A 140 -23.88 8.74 33.85
N LYS A 141 -24.76 9.51 34.50
CA LYS A 141 -25.58 9.02 35.62
C LYS A 141 -26.60 7.98 35.19
N ALA A 142 -27.12 8.10 33.95
CA ALA A 142 -28.08 7.13 33.42
C ALA A 142 -27.45 5.73 33.22
N VAL A 143 -26.15 5.65 32.90
CA VAL A 143 -25.45 4.38 32.63
C VAL A 143 -24.70 3.80 33.83
N GLU A 144 -24.44 4.58 34.88
CA GLU A 144 -23.82 4.11 36.13
C GLU A 144 -24.51 2.88 36.75
N PRO A 145 -25.85 2.85 36.94
CA PRO A 145 -26.51 1.68 37.51
C PRO A 145 -26.39 0.45 36.60
N ILE A 146 -26.49 0.64 35.27
CA ILE A 146 -26.33 -0.44 34.29
C ILE A 146 -24.93 -1.06 34.40
N ARG A 147 -23.89 -0.22 34.53
CA ARG A 147 -22.51 -0.68 34.73
C ARG A 147 -22.31 -1.40 36.06
N ALA A 148 -22.95 -0.92 37.13
CA ALA A 148 -22.89 -1.55 38.45
C ALA A 148 -23.57 -2.93 38.46
N GLU A 149 -24.65 -3.12 37.71
CA GLU A 149 -25.31 -4.43 37.57
C GLU A 149 -24.48 -5.41 36.74
N LEU A 150 -23.87 -4.93 35.65
CA LEU A 150 -23.01 -5.73 34.79
C LEU A 150 -21.72 -6.17 35.49
N SER A 151 -21.13 -5.34 36.35
CA SER A 151 -19.96 -5.74 37.15
C SER A 151 -20.28 -6.87 38.15
N GLN A 152 -21.55 -7.00 38.54
CA GLN A 152 -22.05 -8.10 39.38
C GLN A 152 -22.47 -9.35 38.58
N LYS A 153 -22.21 -9.40 37.26
CA LYS A 153 -22.63 -10.49 36.34
C LYS A 153 -24.14 -10.76 36.33
N LYS A 154 -24.97 -9.79 36.70
CA LYS A 154 -26.42 -9.92 36.61
C LYS A 154 -26.88 -9.54 35.21
N ALA A 155 -27.74 -10.36 34.61
CA ALA A 155 -28.42 -9.99 33.37
C ALA A 155 -29.46 -8.90 33.67
N VAL A 156 -29.20 -7.68 33.21
CA VAL A 156 -30.11 -6.54 33.35
C VAL A 156 -31.32 -6.78 32.44
N LYS A 157 -32.51 -7.00 33.02
CA LYS A 157 -33.73 -7.34 32.27
C LYS A 157 -34.33 -6.17 31.47
N LYS A 158 -33.67 -5.01 31.43
CA LYS A 158 -34.22 -3.76 30.88
C LYS A 158 -33.42 -3.19 29.70
N CYS A 159 -32.65 -4.03 29.01
CA CYS A 159 -31.90 -3.67 27.81
C CYS A 159 -32.71 -3.83 26.53
#